data_AF-A0A1Y3ANR6-F1
#
_entry.id   AF-A0A1Y3ANR6-F1
#
_cell.length_a   1.000
_cell.length_b   1.000
_cell.length_c   1.000
_cell.angle_alpha   90.00
_cell.angle_beta   90.00
_cell.angle_gamma   90.00
#
_symmetry.space_group_name_H-M   'P 1'
#
loop_
_entity.id
_entity.type
_entity.pdbx_description
1 polymer ?
#
loop_
_entity_poly.entity_id
_entity_poly.type
_entity_poly.pdbx_seq_one_letter_code
_entity_poly.pdbx_strand_id
1 'polypeptide(L)'
;HSTLIEILDHVRRCFPNCLDSDILLINCFWELLRQWNSQPLIHTVEMSLEYLEKVSSSVLKHNVATMAWRLFVQKRFEILCNLIEKMGKKPKDRVIRKELEMDENILEQFSNFSCDLLDFMIRTSASSETEALPLYTMDDWWNSFNSSPSYNTNYNEEFFRYNLPTTTTGNKVKQQQQQQPQQSLSNESSLYSLNIPLAVMAIHQKMANIDLLIEYYHLAQCIQFVIIFSVRNVRPLSLFPSSIRAYFFKDLVSFLDNNNDGIILNDPVLMEIRRKFLMNTITSIVQTIPSYRSGIF
;
A
#
# COMPACT_ATOMS: atom_id res chain seq x y z
N HIS A 1 -32.82 -11.40 6.64
CA HIS A 1 -32.08 -10.72 7.72
C HIS A 1 -31.99 -11.56 8.99
N SER A 2 -33.10 -11.99 9.61
CA SER A 2 -33.06 -12.80 10.86
C SER A 2 -32.12 -14.00 10.80
N THR A 3 -32.23 -14.82 9.74
CA THR A 3 -31.37 -15.98 9.50
C THR A 3 -29.87 -15.66 9.41
N LEU A 4 -29.48 -14.50 8.87
CA LEU A 4 -28.07 -14.11 8.79
C LEU A 4 -27.50 -13.78 10.17
N ILE A 5 -28.29 -13.10 11.00
CA ILE A 5 -27.89 -12.73 12.37
C ILE A 5 -27.79 -13.99 13.23
N GLU A 6 -28.75 -14.91 13.11
CA GLU A 6 -28.74 -16.22 13.80
C GLU A 6 -27.52 -17.06 13.39
N ILE A 7 -27.17 -17.09 12.10
CA ILE A 7 -25.96 -17.78 11.61
C ILE A 7 -24.70 -17.10 12.16
N LEU A 8 -24.58 -15.78 12.10
CA LEU A 8 -23.40 -15.05 12.61
C LEU A 8 -23.22 -15.24 14.12
N ASP A 9 -24.30 -15.22 14.90
CA ASP A 9 -24.26 -15.48 16.34
C ASP A 9 -23.90 -16.95 16.65
N HIS A 10 -24.36 -17.91 15.83
CA HIS A 10 -23.91 -19.29 15.93
C HIS A 10 -22.40 -19.45 15.63
N VAL A 11 -21.91 -18.88 14.52
CA VAL A 11 -20.48 -18.94 14.18
C VAL A 11 -19.63 -18.22 15.23
N ARG A 12 -20.10 -17.11 15.81
CA ARG A 12 -19.41 -16.38 16.90
C ARG A 12 -19.28 -17.20 18.18
N ARG A 13 -20.24 -18.10 18.48
CA ARG A 13 -20.13 -19.05 19.59
C ARG A 13 -19.14 -20.18 19.31
N CYS A 14 -18.95 -20.55 18.05
CA CYS A 14 -18.02 -21.60 17.64
C CYS A 14 -16.59 -21.11 17.43
N PHE A 15 -16.41 -19.86 16.99
CA PHE A 15 -15.12 -19.25 16.67
C PHE A 15 -15.00 -17.86 17.31
N PRO A 16 -14.98 -17.78 18.65
CA PRO A 16 -15.02 -16.51 19.37
C PRO A 16 -13.79 -15.64 19.10
N ASN A 17 -12.62 -16.23 18.85
CA ASN A 17 -11.42 -15.45 18.53
C ASN A 17 -11.42 -15.00 17.07
N CYS A 18 -11.81 -15.84 16.10
CA CYS A 18 -11.87 -15.41 14.69
C CYS A 18 -12.96 -14.36 14.41
N LEU A 19 -14.00 -14.27 15.25
CA LEU A 19 -15.03 -13.21 15.22
C LEU A 19 -14.81 -12.13 16.29
N ASP A 20 -13.56 -11.95 16.73
CA ASP A 20 -13.15 -10.74 17.44
C ASP A 20 -13.33 -9.49 16.55
N SER A 21 -13.67 -8.36 17.17
CA SER A 21 -13.97 -7.12 16.46
C SER A 21 -12.80 -6.64 15.60
N ASP A 22 -11.58 -6.64 16.15
CA ASP A 22 -10.40 -6.14 15.43
C ASP A 22 -10.06 -7.06 14.26
N ILE A 23 -10.16 -8.37 14.46
CA ILE A 23 -9.91 -9.37 13.42
C ILE A 23 -10.91 -9.24 12.26
N LEU A 24 -12.20 -9.01 12.55
CA LEU A 24 -13.19 -8.79 11.50
C LEU A 24 -12.93 -7.51 10.72
N LEU A 25 -12.64 -6.41 11.42
CA LEU A 25 -12.40 -5.10 10.82
C LEU A 25 -11.18 -5.11 9.88
N ILE A 26 -10.05 -5.72 10.29
CA ILE A 26 -8.87 -5.83 9.40
C ILE A 26 -9.15 -6.71 8.18
N ASN A 27 -9.95 -7.78 8.31
CA ASN A 27 -10.30 -8.65 7.18
C ASN A 27 -11.29 -7.95 6.22
N CYS A 28 -12.23 -7.15 6.73
CA CYS A 28 -13.10 -6.30 5.89
C CYS A 28 -12.28 -5.27 5.10
N PHE A 29 -11.36 -4.54 5.74
CA PHE A 29 -10.41 -3.64 5.06
C PHE A 29 -9.63 -4.39 3.96
N TRP A 30 -9.08 -5.55 4.29
CA TRP A 30 -8.22 -6.32 3.39
C TRP A 30 -8.96 -6.86 2.16
N GLU A 31 -10.16 -7.41 2.37
CA GLU A 31 -10.98 -7.97 1.29
C GLU A 31 -11.51 -6.88 0.35
N LEU A 32 -11.83 -5.68 0.87
CA LEU A 32 -12.12 -4.51 0.03
C LEU A 32 -10.91 -4.15 -0.85
N LEU A 33 -9.71 -4.06 -0.30
CA LEU A 33 -8.51 -3.77 -1.10
C LEU A 33 -8.18 -4.88 -2.11
N ARG A 34 -8.40 -6.15 -1.76
CA ARG A 34 -8.26 -7.29 -2.69
C ARG A 34 -9.26 -7.18 -3.85
N GLN A 35 -10.52 -6.85 -3.56
CA GLN A 35 -11.55 -6.64 -4.58
C GLN A 35 -11.18 -5.48 -5.50
N TRP A 36 -10.77 -4.33 -4.96
CA TRP A 36 -10.29 -3.21 -5.77
C TRP A 36 -9.05 -3.57 -6.60
N ASN A 37 -8.14 -4.39 -6.07
CA ASN A 37 -6.95 -4.81 -6.81
C ASN A 37 -7.31 -5.66 -8.04
N SER A 38 -8.30 -6.55 -7.91
CA SER A 38 -8.77 -7.43 -8.99
C SER A 38 -9.75 -6.73 -9.96
N GLN A 39 -10.63 -5.87 -9.46
CA GLN A 39 -11.62 -5.10 -10.22
C GLN A 39 -11.83 -3.75 -9.50
N PRO A 40 -11.15 -2.67 -9.95
CA PRO A 40 -11.22 -1.40 -9.25
C PRO A 40 -12.60 -0.75 -9.41
N LEU A 41 -13.40 -0.80 -8.34
CA LEU A 41 -14.69 -0.13 -8.19
C LEU A 41 -14.54 1.14 -7.34
N ILE A 42 -15.37 2.13 -7.65
CA ILE A 42 -15.20 3.52 -7.18
C ILE A 42 -15.23 3.68 -5.65
N HIS A 43 -16.13 2.99 -4.96
CA HIS A 43 -16.38 3.22 -3.52
C HIS A 43 -15.61 2.25 -2.61
N THR A 44 -14.96 1.23 -3.17
CA THR A 44 -14.39 0.11 -2.40
C THR A 44 -13.23 0.54 -1.51
N VAL A 45 -12.44 1.51 -1.98
CA VAL A 45 -11.19 1.92 -1.34
C VAL A 45 -11.45 2.95 -0.22
N GLU A 46 -12.33 3.92 -0.45
CA GLU A 46 -12.70 4.95 0.53
C GLU A 46 -13.29 4.32 1.80
N MET A 47 -14.25 3.41 1.65
CA MET A 47 -14.83 2.66 2.77
C MET A 47 -13.80 1.79 3.51
N SER A 48 -12.71 1.37 2.86
CA SER A 48 -11.76 0.45 3.48
C SER A 48 -11.09 1.06 4.72
N LEU A 49 -10.62 2.30 4.64
CA LEU A 49 -9.95 2.97 5.76
C LEU A 49 -10.88 3.15 6.95
N GLU A 50 -12.18 3.36 6.74
CA GLU A 50 -13.16 3.45 7.84
C GLU A 50 -13.25 2.17 8.68
N TYR A 51 -12.96 0.99 8.11
CA TYR A 51 -12.88 -0.25 8.89
C TYR A 51 -11.59 -0.29 9.71
N LEU A 52 -10.47 0.11 9.12
CA LEU A 52 -9.17 0.12 9.79
C LEU A 52 -9.10 1.17 10.91
N GLU A 53 -9.75 2.32 10.75
CA GLU A 53 -9.88 3.33 11.81
C GLU A 53 -10.62 2.84 13.07
N LYS A 54 -11.55 1.88 12.91
CA LYS A 54 -12.36 1.32 14.01
C LYS A 54 -11.64 0.21 14.80
N VAL A 55 -10.51 -0.30 14.31
CA VAL A 55 -9.68 -1.32 15.00
C VAL A 55 -9.15 -0.76 16.32
N SER A 56 -9.17 -1.54 17.39
CA SER A 56 -8.76 -1.13 18.73
C SER A 56 -7.23 -1.06 18.85
N SER A 57 -6.51 -2.09 18.40
CA SER A 57 -5.05 -2.15 18.47
C SER A 57 -4.36 -1.24 17.44
N SER A 58 -3.49 -0.37 17.93
CA SER A 58 -2.64 0.52 17.10
C SER A 58 -1.58 -0.27 16.32
N VAL A 59 -1.08 -1.36 16.90
CA VAL A 59 -0.12 -2.27 16.26
C VAL A 59 -0.74 -2.90 15.02
N LEU A 60 -1.97 -3.44 15.13
CA LEU A 60 -2.67 -3.98 13.97
C LEU A 60 -2.97 -2.91 12.93
N LYS A 61 -3.48 -1.74 13.35
CA LYS A 61 -3.73 -0.60 12.45
C LYS A 61 -2.52 -0.28 11.59
N HIS A 62 -1.38 0.01 12.22
CA HIS A 62 -0.17 0.42 11.53
C HIS A 62 0.39 -0.69 10.63
N ASN A 63 0.47 -1.93 11.14
CA ASN A 63 1.10 -3.03 10.40
C ASN A 63 0.23 -3.51 9.23
N VAL A 64 -1.10 -3.56 9.39
CA VAL A 64 -2.03 -3.89 8.30
C VAL A 64 -2.03 -2.81 7.22
N ALA A 65 -1.99 -1.52 7.59
CA ALA A 65 -1.81 -0.43 6.63
C ALA A 65 -0.47 -0.54 5.86
N THR A 66 0.62 -0.84 6.57
CA THR A 66 1.96 -1.05 5.98
C THR A 66 1.96 -2.22 4.98
N MET A 67 1.31 -3.33 5.30
CA MET A 67 1.14 -4.46 4.37
C MET A 67 0.29 -4.07 3.14
N ALA A 68 -0.79 -3.30 3.35
CA ALA A 68 -1.66 -2.85 2.27
C ALA A 68 -0.95 -1.91 1.30
N TRP A 69 -0.14 -0.96 1.81
CA TRP A 69 0.71 -0.11 0.99
C TRP A 69 1.61 -0.96 0.08
N ARG A 70 2.36 -1.89 0.68
CA ARG A 70 3.36 -2.70 -0.04
C ARG A 70 2.76 -3.61 -1.11
N LEU A 71 1.52 -4.08 -0.93
CA LEU A 71 0.90 -5.05 -1.85
C LEU A 71 -0.04 -4.44 -2.89
N PHE A 72 -0.82 -3.42 -2.51
CA PHE A 72 -1.86 -2.87 -3.37
C PHE A 72 -1.50 -1.51 -3.96
N VAL A 73 -0.64 -0.74 -3.28
CA VAL A 73 -0.35 0.67 -3.64
C VAL A 73 1.03 0.84 -4.27
N GLN A 74 2.08 0.35 -3.62
CA GLN A 74 3.48 0.71 -3.90
C GLN A 74 3.86 0.57 -5.38
N LYS A 75 3.52 -0.55 -6.04
CA LYS A 75 3.88 -0.76 -7.45
C LYS A 75 3.09 0.14 -8.42
N ARG A 76 1.79 0.33 -8.18
CA ARG A 76 0.93 1.24 -8.97
C ARG A 76 1.39 2.69 -8.78
N PHE A 77 1.73 3.07 -7.55
CA PHE A 77 2.25 4.39 -7.19
C PHE A 77 3.63 4.68 -7.81
N GLU A 78 4.55 3.70 -7.82
CA GLU A 78 5.85 3.79 -8.52
C GLU A 78 5.67 4.05 -10.02
N ILE A 79 4.80 3.29 -10.69
CA ILE A 79 4.53 3.45 -12.13
C ILE A 79 3.94 4.84 -12.39
N LEU A 80 2.97 5.27 -11.59
CA LEU A 80 2.34 6.59 -11.69
C LEU A 80 3.35 7.74 -11.49
N CYS A 81 4.20 7.67 -10.48
CA CYS A 81 5.27 8.63 -10.25
C CYS A 81 6.21 8.71 -11.46
N ASN A 82 6.66 7.55 -11.97
CA ASN A 82 7.55 7.48 -13.12
C ASN A 82 6.89 8.00 -14.42
N LEU A 83 5.58 7.85 -14.59
CA LEU A 83 4.84 8.44 -15.70
C LEU A 83 4.80 9.97 -15.59
N ILE A 84 4.47 10.51 -14.41
CA ILE A 84 4.42 11.96 -14.20
C ILE A 84 5.80 12.60 -14.33
N GLU A 85 6.85 11.99 -13.76
CA GLU A 85 8.24 12.43 -13.88
C GLU A 85 8.69 12.56 -15.36
N LYS A 86 8.30 11.61 -16.21
CA LYS A 86 8.60 11.62 -17.65
C LYS A 86 7.73 12.60 -18.44
N MET A 87 6.43 12.70 -18.13
CA MET A 87 5.45 13.46 -18.91
C MET A 87 5.32 14.94 -18.48
N GLY A 88 5.72 15.26 -17.26
CA GLY A 88 5.62 16.59 -16.66
C GLY A 88 4.21 17.01 -16.22
N LYS A 89 3.22 16.10 -16.22
CA LYS A 89 1.77 16.40 -16.04
C LYS A 89 0.95 15.13 -15.85
N LYS A 90 -0.35 15.26 -15.54
CA LYS A 90 -1.33 14.16 -15.51
C LYS A 90 -1.22 13.28 -16.78
N PRO A 91 -1.04 11.95 -16.66
CA PRO A 91 -1.04 11.03 -17.79
C PRO A 91 -2.39 11.04 -18.52
N LYS A 92 -2.41 10.67 -19.81
CA LYS A 92 -3.68 10.53 -20.57
C LYS A 92 -4.35 9.19 -20.23
N ASP A 93 -5.69 9.13 -20.21
CA ASP A 93 -6.48 7.91 -19.96
C ASP A 93 -5.96 6.65 -20.69
N ARG A 94 -5.61 6.73 -21.98
CA ARG A 94 -5.02 5.60 -22.73
C ARG A 94 -3.71 5.04 -22.12
N VAL A 95 -2.90 5.89 -21.48
CA VAL A 95 -1.67 5.50 -20.77
C VAL A 95 -2.01 4.94 -19.39
N ILE A 96 -2.96 5.56 -18.68
CA ILE A 96 -3.46 5.08 -17.37
C ILE A 96 -3.98 3.64 -17.51
N ARG A 97 -4.89 3.39 -18.46
CA ARG A 97 -5.43 2.04 -18.73
C ARG A 97 -4.38 1.01 -19.13
N LYS A 98 -3.30 1.44 -19.79
CA LYS A 98 -2.24 0.54 -20.30
C LYS A 98 -1.21 0.16 -19.22
N GLU A 99 -0.82 1.12 -18.38
CA GLU A 99 0.30 0.95 -17.43
C GLU A 99 -0.17 0.72 -15.98
N LEU A 100 -1.41 1.12 -15.65
CA LEU A 100 -1.99 1.04 -14.30
C LEU A 100 -3.28 0.22 -14.21
N GLU A 101 -3.78 -0.27 -15.36
CA GLU A 101 -4.99 -1.12 -15.46
C GLU A 101 -6.28 -0.48 -14.87
N MET A 102 -6.31 0.86 -14.79
CA MET A 102 -7.42 1.66 -14.24
C MET A 102 -7.82 2.80 -15.18
N ASP A 103 -8.94 3.46 -14.89
CA ASP A 103 -9.38 4.66 -15.62
C ASP A 103 -9.05 5.98 -14.90
N GLU A 104 -9.35 7.11 -15.55
CA GLU A 104 -9.09 8.44 -15.01
C GLU A 104 -9.85 8.77 -13.71
N ASN A 105 -11.07 8.24 -13.51
CA ASN A 105 -11.84 8.47 -12.27
C ASN A 105 -11.23 7.68 -11.10
N ILE A 106 -10.90 6.41 -11.36
CA ILE A 106 -10.25 5.52 -10.40
C ILE A 106 -8.84 6.04 -10.06
N LEU A 107 -8.13 6.67 -11.00
CA LEU A 107 -6.82 7.27 -10.74
C LEU A 107 -6.88 8.38 -9.69
N GLU A 108 -7.92 9.21 -9.70
CA GLU A 108 -8.10 10.28 -8.71
C GLU A 108 -8.34 9.69 -7.31
N GLN A 109 -9.22 8.69 -7.19
CA GLN A 109 -9.47 7.96 -5.94
C GLN A 109 -8.22 7.22 -5.44
N PHE A 110 -7.49 6.56 -6.33
CA PHE A 110 -6.23 5.89 -6.01
C PHE A 110 -5.19 6.89 -5.47
N SER A 111 -5.12 8.09 -6.06
CA SER A 111 -4.21 9.13 -5.59
C SER A 111 -4.62 9.71 -4.24
N ASN A 112 -5.92 9.84 -3.96
CA ASN A 112 -6.42 10.26 -2.65
C ASN A 112 -6.08 9.21 -1.59
N PHE A 113 -6.51 7.96 -1.81
CA PHE A 113 -6.23 6.85 -0.91
C PHE A 113 -4.73 6.63 -0.65
N SER A 114 -3.88 6.83 -1.66
CA SER A 114 -2.43 6.75 -1.47
C SER A 114 -1.92 7.79 -0.45
N CYS A 115 -2.49 9.00 -0.45
CA CYS A 115 -2.19 10.02 0.55
C CYS A 115 -2.80 9.66 1.91
N ASP A 116 -4.08 9.28 1.93
CA ASP A 116 -4.83 8.99 3.15
C ASP A 116 -4.25 7.78 3.92
N LEU A 117 -3.80 6.75 3.21
CA LEU A 117 -3.15 5.58 3.77
C LEU A 117 -1.77 5.93 4.37
N LEU A 118 -0.96 6.76 3.69
CA LEU A 118 0.33 7.22 4.21
C LEU A 118 0.16 8.11 5.44
N ASP A 119 -0.78 9.05 5.41
CA ASP A 119 -1.14 9.90 6.54
C ASP A 119 -1.65 9.06 7.73
N PHE A 120 -2.52 8.07 7.48
CA PHE A 120 -2.94 7.09 8.49
C PHE A 120 -1.76 6.32 9.09
N MET A 121 -0.80 5.88 8.27
CA MET A 121 0.41 5.19 8.75
C MET A 121 1.30 6.11 9.61
N ILE A 122 1.43 7.39 9.25
CA ILE A 122 2.16 8.40 10.03
C ILE A 122 1.44 8.70 11.35
N ARG A 123 0.11 8.81 11.37
CA ARG A 123 -0.67 9.01 12.60
C ARG A 123 -0.58 7.83 13.58
N THR A 124 -0.47 6.62 13.06
CA THR A 124 -0.54 5.38 13.87
C THR A 124 0.82 4.87 14.36
N SER A 125 1.93 5.30 13.76
CA SER A 125 3.28 4.81 14.09
C SER A 125 3.62 4.96 15.58
N ALA A 126 3.55 6.18 16.13
CA ALA A 126 3.92 6.46 17.52
C ALA A 126 3.07 5.68 18.55
N SER A 127 1.78 5.45 18.26
CA SER A 127 0.91 4.61 19.09
C SER A 127 1.26 3.13 18.97
N SER A 128 1.60 2.66 17.76
CA SER A 128 2.03 1.26 17.54
C SER A 128 3.37 0.92 18.17
N GLU A 129 4.29 1.88 18.31
CA GLU A 129 5.59 1.71 18.98
C GLU A 129 5.48 1.61 20.52
N THR A 130 4.45 2.19 21.11
CA THR A 130 4.27 2.29 22.57
C THR A 130 3.27 1.28 23.14
N GLU A 131 2.38 0.75 22.30
CA GLU A 131 1.44 -0.31 22.66
C GLU A 131 2.17 -1.67 22.81
N ALA A 132 1.86 -2.42 23.86
CA ALA A 132 2.38 -3.78 24.01
C ALA A 132 1.81 -4.69 22.91
N LEU A 133 2.63 -5.60 22.36
CA LEU A 133 2.18 -6.50 21.28
C LEU A 133 0.92 -7.27 21.72
N PRO A 134 -0.20 -7.15 20.98
CA PRO A 134 -1.46 -7.79 21.36
C PRO A 134 -1.34 -9.31 21.27
N LEU A 135 -1.70 -9.99 22.36
CA LEU A 135 -1.71 -11.45 22.45
C LEU A 135 -2.97 -12.01 21.79
N TYR A 136 -2.85 -12.49 20.55
CA TYR A 136 -3.94 -13.17 19.86
C TYR A 136 -3.91 -14.68 20.06
N THR A 137 -4.89 -15.18 20.81
CA THR A 137 -5.23 -16.61 20.85
C THR A 137 -5.98 -16.98 19.57
N MET A 138 -5.50 -17.99 18.84
CA MET A 138 -6.29 -18.58 17.76
C MET A 138 -7.21 -19.65 18.34
N ASP A 139 -8.42 -19.78 17.79
CA ASP A 139 -9.35 -20.86 18.16
C ASP A 139 -8.68 -22.22 17.92
N ASP A 140 -8.85 -23.18 18.84
CA ASP A 140 -8.07 -24.44 18.88
C ASP A 140 -8.18 -25.30 17.61
N TRP A 141 -9.25 -25.10 16.83
CA TRP A 141 -9.40 -25.65 15.48
C TRP A 141 -8.16 -25.42 14.59
N TRP A 142 -7.51 -24.26 14.74
CA TRP A 142 -6.31 -23.88 13.99
C TRP A 142 -5.00 -24.36 14.63
N ASN A 143 -4.98 -24.64 15.95
CA ASN A 143 -3.76 -25.05 16.67
C ASN A 143 -3.25 -26.44 16.23
N SER A 144 -4.14 -27.29 15.68
CA SER A 144 -3.79 -28.57 15.07
C SER A 144 -2.84 -28.46 13.86
N PHE A 145 -2.85 -27.33 13.13
CA PHE A 145 -1.96 -27.11 11.97
C PHE A 145 -0.53 -26.68 12.36
N ASN A 146 -0.35 -26.07 13.53
CA ASN A 146 0.92 -25.47 13.94
C ASN A 146 1.88 -26.43 14.68
N SER A 147 1.46 -27.68 14.92
CA SER A 147 2.18 -28.63 15.79
C SER A 147 3.31 -29.43 15.10
N SER A 148 3.62 -29.15 13.83
CA SER A 148 4.72 -29.83 13.10
C SER A 148 6.09 -29.16 13.36
N PRO A 149 7.20 -29.89 13.56
CA PRO A 149 8.45 -29.28 14.09
C PRO A 149 9.30 -28.48 13.08
N SER A 150 8.82 -28.20 11.87
CA SER A 150 9.63 -27.72 10.73
C SER A 150 9.40 -26.26 10.34
N TYR A 151 8.84 -25.44 11.23
CA TYR A 151 8.50 -24.05 10.91
C TYR A 151 9.62 -23.08 11.25
N ASN A 152 10.42 -22.69 10.25
CA ASN A 152 11.05 -21.38 10.27
C ASN A 152 11.20 -20.74 8.88
N THR A 153 10.77 -19.47 8.80
CA THR A 153 11.12 -18.46 7.79
C THR A 153 11.01 -18.82 6.30
N ASN A 154 9.80 -18.68 5.73
CA ASN A 154 9.57 -17.59 4.75
C ASN A 154 8.08 -17.19 4.62
N TYR A 155 7.44 -16.82 5.74
CA TYR A 155 5.99 -16.54 5.85
C TYR A 155 5.42 -15.46 4.91
N ASN A 156 6.28 -14.62 4.33
CA ASN A 156 5.88 -13.45 3.56
C ASN A 156 5.53 -13.79 2.09
N GLU A 157 6.38 -14.57 1.41
CA GLU A 157 6.29 -14.83 -0.04
C GLU A 157 4.97 -15.50 -0.46
N GLU A 158 4.53 -16.54 0.26
CA GLU A 158 3.40 -17.36 -0.17
C GLU A 158 2.05 -16.64 -0.03
N PHE A 159 1.85 -15.87 1.04
CA PHE A 159 0.65 -15.04 1.19
C PHE A 159 0.58 -13.96 0.10
N PHE A 160 1.69 -13.32 -0.26
CA PHE A 160 1.69 -12.33 -1.35
C PHE A 160 1.36 -13.00 -2.69
N ARG A 161 1.90 -14.20 -2.94
CA ARG A 161 1.57 -15.00 -4.14
C ARG A 161 0.07 -15.33 -4.27
N TYR A 162 -0.65 -15.51 -3.17
CA TYR A 162 -2.11 -15.73 -3.19
C TYR A 162 -2.93 -14.43 -3.30
N ASN A 163 -2.39 -13.28 -2.87
CA ASN A 163 -3.10 -11.99 -2.85
C ASN A 163 -2.86 -11.12 -4.09
N LEU A 164 -1.84 -11.40 -4.91
CA LEU A 164 -1.64 -10.75 -6.20
C LEU A 164 -2.35 -11.52 -7.34
N PRO A 165 -2.97 -10.83 -8.32
CA PRO A 165 -3.54 -11.48 -9.51
C PRO A 165 -2.47 -12.27 -10.29
N THR A 166 -2.81 -13.48 -10.73
CA THR A 166 -1.93 -14.30 -11.56
C THR A 166 -1.83 -13.72 -12.97
N THR A 167 -0.75 -12.98 -13.24
CA THR A 167 -0.45 -12.42 -14.57
C THR A 167 -0.20 -13.53 -15.59
N THR A 168 -1.25 -13.92 -16.29
CA THR A 168 -1.21 -14.96 -17.32
C THR A 168 -0.66 -14.37 -18.62
N THR A 169 0.66 -14.18 -18.70
CA THR A 169 1.38 -13.92 -19.96
C THR A 169 2.23 -15.11 -20.36
N GLY A 170 1.56 -16.09 -20.97
CA GLY A 170 2.25 -17.19 -21.63
C GLY A 170 3.05 -16.69 -22.83
N ASN A 171 4.38 -16.81 -22.78
CA ASN A 171 5.25 -16.73 -23.96
C ASN A 171 6.29 -17.84 -23.92
N LYS A 172 6.27 -18.70 -24.94
CA LYS A 172 7.20 -19.82 -25.10
C LYS A 172 8.57 -19.29 -25.51
N VAL A 173 9.61 -19.52 -24.70
CA VAL A 173 11.02 -19.43 -25.15
C VAL A 173 11.61 -20.83 -25.16
N LYS A 174 12.29 -21.17 -26.27
CA LYS A 174 12.84 -22.51 -26.52
C LYS A 174 14.16 -22.72 -25.79
N GLN A 175 14.46 -23.97 -25.45
CA GLN A 175 15.69 -24.42 -24.81
C GLN A 175 16.91 -24.40 -25.76
N GLN A 176 18.09 -24.17 -25.18
CA GLN A 176 19.38 -24.86 -25.44
C GLN A 176 20.23 -24.67 -24.16
N GLN A 177 20.44 -25.72 -23.36
CA GLN A 177 21.66 -26.56 -23.31
C GLN A 177 22.91 -25.77 -22.86
N GLN A 178 23.62 -26.11 -21.78
CA GLN A 178 23.78 -27.35 -20.96
C GLN A 178 24.09 -26.98 -19.47
N GLN A 179 24.25 -27.88 -18.47
CA GLN A 179 24.44 -29.34 -18.49
C GLN A 179 23.66 -30.15 -17.39
N GLN A 180 24.31 -30.60 -16.29
CA GLN A 180 23.92 -31.72 -15.39
C GLN A 180 24.59 -31.65 -14.00
N PRO A 181 24.21 -32.49 -12.98
CA PRO A 181 23.16 -33.53 -12.97
C PRO A 181 22.03 -33.33 -11.93
N GLN A 182 20.97 -34.11 -12.08
CA GLN A 182 19.74 -34.06 -11.29
C GLN A 182 19.73 -35.09 -10.14
N GLN A 183 19.05 -34.75 -9.03
CA GLN A 183 18.35 -35.75 -8.21
C GLN A 183 16.91 -35.31 -7.89
N SER A 184 15.96 -36.04 -8.48
CA SER A 184 14.56 -36.24 -8.05
C SER A 184 13.72 -35.02 -7.61
N LEU A 185 13.04 -34.38 -8.56
CA LEU A 185 11.67 -33.90 -8.32
C LEU A 185 10.76 -35.12 -8.16
N SER A 186 10.15 -35.30 -6.97
CA SER A 186 8.97 -36.18 -6.82
C SER A 186 8.08 -35.91 -5.58
N ASN A 187 8.43 -34.96 -4.69
CA ASN A 187 7.66 -34.68 -3.47
C ASN A 187 7.15 -33.22 -3.34
N GLU A 188 7.34 -32.35 -4.34
CA GLU A 188 6.95 -30.93 -4.24
C GLU A 188 5.43 -30.68 -4.26
N SER A 189 4.62 -31.70 -4.57
CA SER A 189 3.16 -31.56 -4.69
C SER A 189 2.37 -31.66 -3.37
N SER A 190 3.04 -31.85 -2.22
CA SER A 190 2.39 -32.00 -0.91
C SER A 190 2.71 -30.90 0.11
N LEU A 191 3.24 -29.75 -0.36
CA LEU A 191 3.62 -28.60 0.49
C LEU A 191 2.60 -27.45 0.46
N TYR A 192 1.48 -27.61 -0.24
CA TYR A 192 0.51 -26.54 -0.48
C TYR A 192 -0.67 -26.56 0.50
N SER A 193 -0.64 -25.67 1.50
CA SER A 193 -1.77 -24.90 2.06
C SER A 193 -1.57 -24.57 3.55
N LEU A 194 -1.12 -23.34 3.84
CA LEU A 194 -1.34 -22.75 5.17
C LEU A 194 -2.08 -21.41 5.02
N ASN A 195 -3.36 -21.42 5.41
CA ASN A 195 -4.19 -20.22 5.54
C ASN A 195 -3.83 -19.48 6.85
N ILE A 196 -2.66 -18.85 6.90
CA ILE A 196 -2.23 -18.05 8.07
C ILE A 196 -3.11 -16.80 8.18
N PRO A 197 -3.76 -16.53 9.33
CA PRO A 197 -4.62 -15.35 9.47
C PRO A 197 -3.86 -14.03 9.39
N LEU A 198 -4.50 -13.01 8.79
CA LEU A 198 -3.94 -11.69 8.56
C LEU A 198 -3.42 -11.01 9.85
N ALA A 199 -4.13 -11.16 10.97
CA ALA A 199 -3.70 -10.61 12.26
C ALA A 199 -2.31 -11.12 12.69
N VAL A 200 -2.08 -12.44 12.55
CA VAL A 200 -0.79 -13.07 12.87
C VAL A 200 0.31 -12.53 11.96
N MET A 201 0.02 -12.36 10.66
CA MET A 201 0.97 -11.80 9.71
C MET A 201 1.32 -10.33 9.98
N ALA A 202 0.34 -9.53 10.41
CA ALA A 202 0.52 -8.12 10.75
C ALA A 202 1.44 -7.95 11.96
N ILE A 203 1.26 -8.74 13.01
CA ILE A 203 2.09 -8.68 14.24
C ILE A 203 3.58 -8.92 13.95
N HIS A 204 3.88 -9.78 12.97
CA HIS A 204 5.26 -10.12 12.57
C HIS A 204 5.85 -9.19 11.50
N GLN A 205 5.15 -8.12 11.09
CA GLN A 205 5.76 -7.11 10.21
C GLN A 205 6.81 -6.30 10.97
N LYS A 206 7.87 -5.90 10.26
CA LYS A 206 8.79 -4.87 10.74
C LYS A 206 8.10 -3.51 10.61
N MET A 207 8.31 -2.63 11.58
CA MET A 207 7.79 -1.26 11.56
C MET A 207 8.40 -0.45 10.41
N ALA A 208 7.59 0.42 9.81
CA ALA A 208 8.03 1.33 8.77
C ALA A 208 8.82 2.50 9.37
N ASN A 209 9.84 2.99 8.66
CA ASN A 209 10.59 4.17 9.09
C ASN A 209 9.72 5.43 8.92
N ILE A 210 9.45 6.14 10.02
CA ILE A 210 8.55 7.30 10.04
C ILE A 210 9.03 8.46 9.16
N ASP A 211 10.34 8.74 9.14
CA ASP A 211 10.91 9.82 8.31
C ASP A 211 10.72 9.52 6.82
N LEU A 212 10.95 8.27 6.40
CA LEU A 212 10.69 7.80 5.04
C LEU A 212 9.20 7.86 4.69
N LEU A 213 8.29 7.52 5.62
CA LEU A 213 6.85 7.66 5.40
C LEU A 213 6.44 9.12 5.16
N ILE A 214 7.00 10.07 5.91
CA ILE A 214 6.75 11.51 5.71
C ILE A 214 7.21 11.96 4.31
N GLU A 215 8.39 11.50 3.85
CA GLU A 215 8.85 11.81 2.49
C GLU A 215 7.98 11.15 1.40
N TYR A 216 7.49 9.92 1.61
CA TYR A 216 6.51 9.29 0.71
C TYR A 216 5.19 10.07 0.69
N TYR A 217 4.72 10.58 1.83
CA TYR A 217 3.49 11.37 1.92
C TYR A 217 3.61 12.69 1.16
N HIS A 218 4.73 13.41 1.30
CA HIS A 218 5.01 14.60 0.50
C HIS A 218 5.05 14.28 -1.01
N LEU A 219 5.64 13.14 -1.40
CA LEU A 219 5.66 12.69 -2.81
C LEU A 219 4.25 12.37 -3.32
N ALA A 220 3.42 11.74 -2.49
CA ALA A 220 2.04 11.41 -2.81
C ALA A 220 1.18 12.67 -2.98
N GLN A 221 1.29 13.65 -2.08
CA GLN A 221 0.65 14.97 -2.23
C GLN A 221 1.07 15.66 -3.53
N CYS A 222 2.36 15.64 -3.88
CA CYS A 222 2.85 16.23 -5.13
C CYS A 222 2.22 15.58 -6.37
N ILE A 223 2.05 14.26 -6.35
CA ILE A 223 1.39 13.48 -7.41
C ILE A 223 -0.12 13.79 -7.46
N GLN A 224 -0.79 13.81 -6.29
CA GLN A 224 -2.20 14.14 -6.14
C GLN A 224 -2.51 15.53 -6.70
N PHE A 225 -1.70 16.54 -6.40
CA PHE A 225 -1.88 17.89 -6.94
C PHE A 225 -1.75 17.93 -8.46
N VAL A 226 -0.80 17.18 -9.05
CA VAL A 226 -0.67 17.07 -10.51
C VAL A 226 -1.87 16.39 -11.16
N ILE A 227 -2.48 15.41 -10.48
CA ILE A 227 -3.62 14.64 -10.97
C ILE A 227 -4.92 15.45 -10.88
N ILE A 228 -5.24 16.01 -9.71
CA ILE A 228 -6.49 16.75 -9.46
C ILE A 228 -6.46 18.12 -10.15
N PHE A 229 -5.44 18.93 -9.89
CA PHE A 229 -5.36 20.30 -10.40
C PHE A 229 -4.69 20.40 -11.78
N SER A 230 -4.38 19.26 -12.41
CA SER A 230 -3.78 19.18 -13.75
C SER A 230 -2.48 20.00 -13.92
N VAL A 231 -1.70 20.14 -12.84
CA VAL A 231 -0.48 20.96 -12.79
C VAL A 231 0.53 20.46 -13.83
N ARG A 232 1.20 21.40 -14.52
CA ARG A 232 2.10 21.13 -15.65
C ARG A 232 3.54 21.52 -15.34
N ASN A 233 4.46 20.88 -16.07
CA ASN A 233 5.91 21.00 -15.95
C ASN A 233 6.46 20.56 -14.59
N VAL A 234 5.83 19.57 -13.96
CA VAL A 234 6.21 19.03 -12.65
C VAL A 234 7.00 17.74 -12.79
N ARG A 235 8.13 17.67 -12.10
CA ARG A 235 8.94 16.45 -11.92
C ARG A 235 8.95 16.09 -10.43
N PRO A 236 8.04 15.23 -9.95
CA PRO A 236 7.86 14.99 -8.53
C PRO A 236 9.13 14.59 -7.80
N LEU A 237 9.96 13.73 -8.42
CA LEU A 237 11.20 13.28 -7.78
C LEU A 237 12.22 14.42 -7.65
N SER A 238 12.23 15.38 -8.59
CA SER A 238 13.15 16.54 -8.53
C SER A 238 12.90 17.51 -7.36
N LEU A 239 11.78 17.34 -6.64
CA LEU A 239 11.47 18.08 -5.41
C LEU A 239 12.17 17.52 -4.16
N PHE A 240 12.91 16.41 -4.30
CA PHE A 240 13.54 15.69 -3.19
C PHE A 240 15.08 15.60 -3.35
N PRO A 241 15.85 15.68 -2.25
CA PRO A 241 17.30 15.46 -2.25
C PRO A 241 17.71 14.11 -2.85
N SER A 242 18.91 14.05 -3.43
CA SER A 242 19.50 12.81 -3.98
C SER A 242 19.54 11.65 -2.98
N SER A 243 19.78 11.93 -1.71
CA SER A 243 19.75 10.94 -0.61
C SER A 243 18.38 10.29 -0.50
N ILE A 244 17.32 11.06 -0.26
CA ILE A 244 15.93 10.56 -0.14
C ILE A 244 15.46 9.85 -1.42
N ARG A 245 15.80 10.38 -2.60
CA ARG A 245 15.46 9.73 -3.89
C ARG A 245 16.02 8.31 -4.03
N ALA A 246 17.11 7.98 -3.35
CA ALA A 246 17.68 6.64 -3.35
C ALA A 246 16.89 5.63 -2.49
N TYR A 247 15.94 6.07 -1.67
CA TYR A 247 15.08 5.22 -0.82
C TYR A 247 13.65 5.07 -1.35
N PHE A 248 13.18 5.99 -2.20
CA PHE A 248 11.90 5.81 -2.88
C PHE A 248 11.86 4.50 -3.68
N PHE A 249 10.71 3.83 -3.59
CA PHE A 249 10.40 2.53 -4.18
C PHE A 249 11.22 1.34 -3.64
N LYS A 250 11.99 1.51 -2.55
CA LYS A 250 12.53 0.43 -1.73
C LYS A 250 11.56 0.04 -0.60
N ASP A 251 11.99 -0.90 0.25
CA ASP A 251 11.27 -1.31 1.46
C ASP A 251 11.10 -0.12 2.44
N LEU A 252 9.90 0.01 3.00
CA LEU A 252 9.54 1.06 3.97
C LEU A 252 10.31 0.96 5.29
N VAL A 253 10.89 -0.20 5.57
CA VAL A 253 11.74 -0.44 6.75
C VAL A 253 13.15 0.14 6.56
N SER A 254 13.52 0.58 5.35
CA SER A 254 14.87 1.10 5.08
C SER A 254 15.15 2.38 5.86
N PHE A 255 16.28 2.40 6.58
CA PHE A 255 16.74 3.54 7.34
C PHE A 255 17.34 4.60 6.42
N LEU A 256 16.94 5.86 6.59
CA LEU A 256 17.59 7.00 5.94
C LEU A 256 18.95 7.21 6.62
N ASP A 257 20.06 6.86 5.94
CA ASP A 257 21.41 7.09 6.47
C ASP A 257 21.71 8.60 6.51
N ASN A 258 21.42 9.21 7.66
CA ASN A 258 21.69 10.63 7.95
C ASN A 258 23.20 10.95 8.11
N ASN A 259 24.09 9.97 7.88
CA ASN A 259 25.44 9.96 8.45
C ASN A 259 26.62 10.19 7.48
N ASN A 260 26.41 10.52 6.19
CA ASN A 260 27.56 10.75 5.27
C ASN A 260 27.46 11.91 4.27
N ASP A 261 26.29 12.53 4.09
CA ASP A 261 26.20 13.87 3.47
C ASP A 261 25.39 14.73 4.43
N GLY A 262 26.01 15.78 4.98
CA GLY A 262 25.31 16.72 5.85
C GLY A 262 24.11 17.27 5.10
N ILE A 263 22.90 16.95 5.56
CA ILE A 263 21.66 17.21 4.82
C ILE A 263 21.62 18.70 4.45
N ILE A 264 21.82 19.01 3.17
CA ILE A 264 21.79 20.38 2.67
C ILE A 264 20.32 20.81 2.56
N LEU A 265 19.68 20.98 3.71
CA LEU A 265 18.32 21.51 3.88
C LEU A 265 18.18 22.89 3.20
N ASN A 266 19.32 23.58 3.03
CA ASN A 266 19.45 24.90 2.43
C ASN A 266 20.09 24.87 1.03
N ASP A 267 19.85 23.83 0.20
CA ASP A 267 20.20 23.92 -1.22
C ASP A 267 19.30 24.98 -1.88
N PRO A 268 19.86 26.14 -2.31
CA PRO A 268 19.06 27.21 -2.89
C PRO A 268 18.41 26.81 -4.21
N VAL A 269 18.99 25.84 -4.94
CA VAL A 269 18.44 25.34 -6.20
C VAL A 269 17.21 24.49 -5.92
N LEU A 270 17.30 23.52 -5.00
CA LEU A 270 16.17 22.69 -4.58
C LEU A 270 15.03 23.54 -4.01
N MET A 271 15.34 24.53 -3.15
CA MET A 271 14.34 25.44 -2.58
C MET A 271 13.64 26.28 -3.65
N GLU A 272 14.35 26.75 -4.67
CA GLU A 272 13.76 27.48 -5.79
C GLU A 272 12.87 26.59 -6.69
N ILE A 273 13.24 25.31 -6.89
CA ILE A 273 12.39 24.33 -7.60
C ILE A 273 11.10 24.06 -6.80
N ARG A 274 11.22 23.82 -5.48
CA ARG A 274 10.07 23.65 -4.56
C ARG A 274 9.15 24.87 -4.55
N ARG A 275 9.72 26.08 -4.45
CA ARG A 275 8.96 27.33 -4.49
C ARG A 275 8.22 27.51 -5.82
N LYS A 276 8.88 27.27 -6.96
CA LYS A 276 8.25 27.31 -8.29
C LYS A 276 7.09 26.32 -8.41
N PHE A 277 7.27 25.09 -7.92
CA PHE A 277 6.21 24.08 -7.88
C PHE A 277 5.01 24.56 -7.04
N LEU A 278 5.24 24.99 -5.80
CA LEU A 278 4.17 25.46 -4.91
C LEU A 278 3.38 26.64 -5.49
N MET A 279 4.06 27.64 -6.07
CA MET A 279 3.40 28.78 -6.72
C MET A 279 2.53 28.34 -7.91
N ASN A 280 3.01 27.43 -8.74
CA ASN A 280 2.27 26.87 -9.88
C ASN A 280 1.05 26.05 -9.42
N THR A 281 1.22 25.22 -8.39
CA THR A 281 0.16 24.43 -7.77
C THR A 281 -0.93 25.31 -7.15
N ILE A 282 -0.57 26.32 -6.34
CA ILE A 282 -1.52 27.30 -5.78
C ILE A 282 -2.29 28.01 -6.90
N THR A 283 -1.59 28.44 -7.97
CA THR A 283 -2.24 29.07 -9.12
C THR A 283 -3.24 28.14 -9.79
N SER A 284 -2.91 26.86 -9.96
CA SER A 284 -3.81 25.85 -10.54
C SER A 284 -5.01 25.57 -9.64
N ILE A 285 -4.81 25.46 -8.32
CA ILE A 285 -5.87 25.30 -7.33
C ILE A 285 -6.87 26.46 -7.42
N VAL A 286 -6.39 27.71 -7.35
CA VAL A 286 -7.25 28.90 -7.42
C VAL A 286 -8.05 28.96 -8.72
N GLN A 287 -7.47 28.53 -9.85
CA GLN A 287 -8.18 28.44 -11.14
C GLN A 287 -9.30 27.39 -11.17
N THR A 288 -9.28 26.39 -10.28
CA THR A 288 -10.38 25.41 -10.14
C THR A 288 -11.53 25.87 -9.24
N ILE A 289 -11.34 26.94 -8.45
CA ILE A 289 -12.40 27.48 -7.58
C ILE A 289 -13.46 28.17 -8.46
N PRO A 290 -14.76 27.85 -8.33
CA PRO A 290 -15.82 28.38 -9.21
C PRO A 290 -15.94 29.91 -9.28
N SER A 291 -15.45 30.62 -8.27
CA SER A 291 -15.65 32.07 -8.05
C SER A 291 -15.03 33.00 -9.09
N TYR A 292 -14.20 32.50 -10.03
CA TYR A 292 -13.65 33.33 -11.12
C TYR A 292 -14.52 33.32 -12.41
N ARG A 293 -15.62 32.55 -12.45
CA ARG A 293 -16.56 32.54 -13.60
C ARG A 293 -17.73 33.51 -13.47
N SER A 294 -18.08 33.93 -12.26
CA SER A 294 -19.11 34.94 -12.00
C SER A 294 -18.47 36.31 -11.87
N GLY A 295 -18.22 36.97 -13.00
CA GLY A 295 -17.76 38.36 -13.02
C GLY A 295 -18.85 39.29 -12.49
N ILE A 296 -18.78 39.62 -11.20
CA ILE A 296 -19.55 40.69 -10.57
C ILE A 296 -18.60 41.48 -9.66
N PHE A 297 -17.98 42.50 -10.25
CA PHE A 297 -17.59 43.76 -9.63
C PHE A 297 -17.91 44.87 -10.65
#